data_AF-A0A959FHK9-F1
#
_entry.id   AF-A0A959FHK9-F1
#
_cell.length_a   1.000
_cell.length_b   1.000
_cell.length_c   1.000
_cell.angle_alpha   90.00
_cell.angle_beta   90.00
_cell.angle_gamma   90.00
#
_symmetry.space_group_name_H-M   'P 1'
#
loop_
_entity.id
_entity.type
_entity.pdbx_description
1 polymer ?
#
loop_
_entity_poly.entity_id
_entity_poly.type
_entity_poly.pdbx_seq_one_letter_code
_entity_poly.pdbx_strand_id
1 'polypeptide(L)'
;ARVRRRAFDASVWDQKVDQYVANVSASKQDFFEALVDERGWEFAGEMIRKYELIRWNIYSETCAETVETLKAMADAAFTGSGQYSELPDYMYWKVNGSGEFVILNPNLKVAAPPDDTWTRQSFLLDMHDDVLTYREWITKDWAPYIDQGPVPGLVRYIFPIPAEAITNSQGVLQNDGYGF
;
A
#
# COMPACT_ATOMS: atom_id res chain seq x y z
N ALA A 1 13.07 -18.38 2.24
CA ALA A 1 14.43 -17.90 2.55
C ALA A 1 15.18 -17.27 1.37
N ARG A 2 15.24 -17.87 0.17
CA ARG A 2 16.07 -17.35 -0.95
C ARG A 2 15.81 -15.88 -1.34
N VAL A 3 14.54 -15.49 -1.47
CA VAL A 3 14.14 -14.11 -1.80
C VAL A 3 14.64 -13.12 -0.74
N ARG A 4 14.29 -13.34 0.53
CA ARG A 4 14.80 -12.55 1.66
C ARG A 4 16.33 -12.48 1.75
N ARG A 5 17.06 -13.58 1.56
CA ARG A 5 18.54 -13.57 1.58
C ARG A 5 19.13 -12.70 0.48
N ARG A 6 18.46 -12.57 -0.66
CA ARG A 6 18.86 -11.63 -1.71
C ARG A 6 18.62 -10.18 -1.28
N ALA A 7 17.51 -9.92 -0.60
CA ALA A 7 17.10 -8.56 -0.22
C ALA A 7 17.88 -7.99 0.98
N PHE A 8 18.36 -8.84 1.90
CA PHE A 8 19.05 -8.40 3.11
C PHE A 8 20.54 -8.72 3.09
N ASP A 9 21.35 -7.83 3.70
CA ASP A 9 22.77 -8.09 3.94
C ASP A 9 22.97 -9.31 4.85
N ALA A 10 24.04 -10.07 4.62
CA ALA A 10 24.34 -11.29 5.36
C ALA A 10 24.45 -11.06 6.87
N SER A 11 24.90 -9.87 7.30
CA SER A 11 25.04 -9.50 8.72
C SER A 11 23.71 -9.50 9.49
N VAL A 12 22.56 -9.41 8.81
CA VAL A 12 21.24 -9.38 9.43
C VAL A 12 20.40 -10.62 9.11
N TRP A 13 20.99 -11.65 8.48
CA TRP A 13 20.25 -12.86 8.08
C TRP A 13 19.65 -13.61 9.27
N ASP A 14 20.37 -13.71 10.38
CA ASP A 14 19.88 -14.41 11.57
C ASP A 14 18.50 -13.91 12.00
N GLN A 15 18.29 -12.58 11.98
CA GLN A 15 17.05 -11.95 12.39
C GLN A 15 16.04 -11.78 11.23
N LYS A 16 16.49 -11.19 10.11
CA LYS A 16 15.60 -10.79 9.01
C LYS A 16 15.22 -11.94 8.08
N VAL A 17 15.96 -13.04 8.11
CA VAL A 17 15.71 -14.22 7.28
C VAL A 17 15.37 -15.41 8.15
N ASP A 18 16.31 -15.90 8.96
CA ASP A 18 16.21 -17.22 9.56
C ASP A 18 15.18 -17.23 10.70
N GLN A 19 15.26 -16.28 11.63
CA GLN A 19 14.26 -16.10 12.67
C GLN A 19 12.88 -15.75 12.10
N TYR A 20 12.82 -14.84 11.11
CA TYR A 20 11.55 -14.49 10.46
C TYR A 20 10.87 -15.71 9.84
N VAL A 21 11.60 -16.51 9.03
CA VAL A 21 11.06 -17.72 8.39
C VAL A 21 10.62 -18.75 9.43
N ALA A 22 11.38 -18.93 10.51
CA ALA A 22 11.00 -19.83 11.59
C ALA A 22 9.67 -19.40 12.25
N ASN A 23 9.51 -18.11 12.55
CA ASN A 23 8.32 -17.57 13.19
C ASN A 23 7.08 -17.70 12.31
N VAL A 24 7.16 -17.29 11.04
CA VAL A 24 6.00 -17.31 10.13
C VAL A 24 5.64 -18.71 9.64
N SER A 25 6.48 -19.72 9.92
CA SER A 25 6.17 -21.13 9.63
C SER A 25 5.34 -21.81 10.73
N ALA A 26 4.93 -21.09 11.77
CA ALA A 26 4.19 -21.65 12.91
C ALA A 26 2.80 -22.18 12.55
N SER A 27 2.12 -21.55 11.58
CA SER A 27 0.81 -22.01 11.11
C SER A 27 0.58 -21.71 9.63
N LYS A 28 -0.44 -22.34 9.05
CA LYS A 28 -0.87 -22.05 7.67
C LYS A 28 -1.27 -20.58 7.51
N GLN A 29 -1.89 -20.00 8.52
CA GLN A 29 -2.36 -18.61 8.50
C GLN A 29 -1.16 -17.66 8.52
N ASP A 30 -0.25 -17.82 9.49
CA ASP A 30 0.96 -16.99 9.60
C ASP A 30 1.81 -17.07 8.32
N PHE A 31 1.90 -18.27 7.74
CA PHE A 31 2.63 -18.46 6.48
C PHE A 31 1.94 -17.77 5.30
N PHE A 32 0.60 -17.77 5.27
CA PHE A 32 -0.16 -17.09 4.23
C PHE A 32 -0.02 -15.57 4.36
N GLU A 33 -0.14 -15.01 5.55
CA GLU A 33 0.08 -13.57 5.82
C GLU A 33 1.50 -13.15 5.44
N ALA A 34 2.52 -13.93 5.83
CA ALA A 34 3.90 -13.68 5.43
C ALA A 34 4.10 -13.77 3.90
N LEU A 35 3.37 -14.64 3.22
CA LEU A 35 3.39 -14.72 1.76
C LEU A 35 2.73 -13.50 1.12
N VAL A 36 1.64 -13.00 1.70
CA VAL A 36 0.99 -11.75 1.27
C VAL A 36 1.96 -10.58 1.43
N ASP A 37 2.67 -10.46 2.54
CA ASP A 37 3.65 -9.40 2.79
C ASP A 37 4.88 -9.51 1.87
N GLU A 38 5.49 -10.69 1.78
CA GLU A 38 6.70 -10.90 0.98
C GLU A 38 6.47 -10.54 -0.48
N ARG A 39 5.29 -10.85 -1.04
CA ARG A 39 4.94 -10.47 -2.41
C ARG A 39 4.69 -8.97 -2.56
N GLY A 40 4.19 -8.32 -1.51
CA GLY A 40 4.08 -6.86 -1.45
C GLY A 40 5.45 -6.18 -1.48
N TRP A 41 6.43 -6.70 -0.73
CA TRP A 41 7.79 -6.15 -0.69
C TRP A 41 8.60 -6.45 -1.96
N GLU A 42 8.52 -7.69 -2.47
CA GLU A 42 9.33 -8.15 -3.60
C GLU A 42 8.90 -7.51 -4.93
N PHE A 43 7.59 -7.32 -5.14
CA PHE A 43 7.03 -6.88 -6.42
C PHE A 43 6.43 -5.46 -6.35
N ALA A 44 6.87 -4.66 -5.39
CA ALA A 44 6.45 -3.26 -5.28
C ALA A 44 6.78 -2.51 -6.58
N GLY A 45 5.77 -1.85 -7.17
CA GLY A 45 5.92 -1.12 -8.44
C GLY A 45 5.77 -1.96 -9.71
N GLU A 46 5.63 -3.29 -9.62
CA GLU A 46 5.45 -4.17 -10.79
C GLU A 46 3.98 -4.33 -11.23
N MET A 47 3.06 -3.56 -10.63
CA MET A 47 1.64 -3.49 -11.00
C MET A 47 0.85 -4.80 -10.88
N ILE A 48 1.32 -5.78 -10.11
CA ILE A 48 0.62 -7.06 -9.93
C ILE A 48 -0.25 -7.12 -8.66
N ARG A 49 0.03 -6.31 -7.63
CA ARG A 49 -0.55 -6.42 -6.28
C ARG A 49 -2.08 -6.47 -6.25
N LYS A 50 -2.73 -5.65 -7.07
CA LYS A 50 -4.20 -5.62 -7.19
C LYS A 50 -4.78 -7.00 -7.51
N TYR A 51 -4.23 -7.68 -8.51
CA TYR A 51 -4.74 -9.00 -8.93
C TYR A 51 -4.54 -10.08 -7.88
N GLU A 52 -3.47 -9.97 -7.08
CA GLU A 52 -3.17 -10.93 -6.01
C GLU A 52 -4.16 -10.83 -4.88
N LEU A 53 -4.38 -9.62 -4.40
CA LEU A 53 -5.33 -9.37 -3.32
C LEU A 53 -6.76 -9.76 -3.75
N ILE A 54 -7.12 -9.54 -5.03
CA ILE A 54 -8.44 -9.96 -5.52
C ILE A 54 -8.55 -11.48 -5.58
N ARG A 55 -7.57 -12.20 -6.15
CA ARG A 55 -7.64 -13.68 -6.22
C ARG A 55 -7.57 -14.34 -4.84
N TRP A 56 -7.03 -13.66 -3.85
CA TRP A 56 -7.04 -14.08 -2.45
C TRP A 56 -8.27 -13.63 -1.68
N ASN A 57 -9.17 -12.87 -2.31
CA ASN A 57 -10.39 -12.34 -1.72
C ASN A 57 -10.16 -11.42 -0.50
N ILE A 58 -9.07 -10.65 -0.51
CA ILE A 58 -8.69 -9.70 0.56
C ILE A 58 -8.51 -8.25 0.07
N TYR A 59 -8.80 -7.95 -1.20
CA TYR A 59 -8.56 -6.61 -1.77
C TYR A 59 -9.35 -5.49 -1.08
N SER A 60 -10.63 -5.72 -0.76
CA SER A 60 -11.45 -4.71 -0.10
C SER A 60 -10.93 -4.37 1.30
N GLU A 61 -10.60 -5.40 2.09
CA GLU A 61 -10.01 -5.27 3.42
C GLU A 61 -8.69 -4.50 3.36
N THR A 62 -7.78 -4.88 2.46
CA THR A 62 -6.51 -4.16 2.27
C THR A 62 -6.71 -2.71 1.82
N CYS A 63 -7.74 -2.40 1.03
CA CYS A 63 -8.07 -1.01 0.67
C CYS A 63 -8.50 -0.22 1.91
N ALA A 64 -9.36 -0.80 2.76
CA ALA A 64 -9.79 -0.16 4.00
C ALA A 64 -8.61 0.07 4.97
N GLU A 65 -7.74 -0.92 5.15
CA GLU A 65 -6.51 -0.79 5.94
C GLU A 65 -5.58 0.30 5.38
N THR A 66 -5.48 0.41 4.05
CA THR A 66 -4.69 1.45 3.39
C THR A 66 -5.25 2.84 3.70
N VAL A 67 -6.57 3.02 3.62
CA VAL A 67 -7.23 4.30 3.94
C VAL A 67 -6.98 4.69 5.39
N GLU A 68 -7.15 3.77 6.34
CA GLU A 68 -6.91 4.06 7.76
C GLU A 68 -5.44 4.34 8.06
N THR A 69 -4.51 3.64 7.39
CA THR A 69 -3.07 3.91 7.49
C THR A 69 -2.73 5.31 6.98
N LEU A 70 -3.29 5.72 5.84
CA LEU A 70 -3.09 7.05 5.27
C LEU A 70 -3.64 8.15 6.19
N LYS A 71 -4.83 7.95 6.77
CA LYS A 71 -5.38 8.88 7.78
C LYS A 71 -4.48 9.00 9.00
N ALA A 72 -4.02 7.87 9.54
CA ALA A 72 -3.11 7.86 10.68
C ALA A 72 -1.77 8.56 10.38
N MET A 73 -1.25 8.46 9.14
CA MET A 73 -0.08 9.23 8.70
C MET A 73 -0.36 10.73 8.61
N ALA A 74 -1.50 11.11 8.04
CA ALA A 74 -1.92 12.51 7.96
C ALA A 74 -2.08 13.14 9.35
N ASP A 75 -2.78 12.45 10.25
CA ASP A 75 -2.97 12.87 11.64
C ASP A 75 -1.64 12.98 12.39
N ALA A 76 -0.75 12.01 12.19
CA ALA A 76 0.54 12.02 12.85
C ALA A 76 1.44 13.16 12.38
N ALA A 77 1.43 13.46 11.07
CA ALA A 77 2.16 14.58 10.51
C ALA A 77 1.57 15.93 10.97
N PHE A 78 0.24 16.05 11.04
CA PHE A 78 -0.44 17.27 11.46
C PHE A 78 -0.28 17.55 12.97
N THR A 79 -0.42 16.52 13.81
CA THR A 79 -0.33 16.66 15.28
C THR A 79 1.09 16.55 15.81
N GLY A 80 2.03 16.00 15.04
CA GLY A 80 3.38 15.67 15.48
C GLY A 80 3.44 14.50 16.48
N SER A 81 2.41 13.66 16.55
CA SER A 81 2.27 12.57 17.54
C SER A 81 1.71 11.29 16.93
N GLY A 82 1.78 10.16 17.63
CA GLY A 82 1.27 8.87 17.13
C GLY A 82 2.31 8.00 16.42
N GLN A 83 1.86 6.86 15.88
CA GLN A 83 2.73 5.80 15.35
C GLN A 83 3.63 6.25 14.20
N TYR A 84 3.16 7.19 13.39
CA TYR A 84 3.86 7.65 12.18
C TYR A 84 4.52 9.02 12.35
N SER A 85 4.61 9.52 13.59
CA SER A 85 5.10 10.88 13.84
C SER A 85 6.57 11.07 13.48
N GLU A 86 7.36 10.00 13.38
CA GLU A 86 8.76 10.05 12.97
C GLU A 86 8.95 10.03 11.45
N LEU A 87 7.88 9.81 10.67
CA LEU A 87 7.94 9.90 9.21
C LEU A 87 8.00 11.36 8.75
N PRO A 88 8.55 11.65 7.55
CA PRO A 88 8.70 13.02 7.08
C PRO A 88 7.36 13.76 6.91
N ASP A 89 7.15 14.84 7.67
CA ASP A 89 6.09 15.82 7.42
C ASP A 89 6.45 16.73 6.23
N TYR A 90 7.72 17.13 6.15
CA TYR A 90 8.36 17.82 5.03
C TYR A 90 9.52 17.00 4.46
N MET A 91 9.79 17.17 3.17
CA MET A 91 10.97 16.64 2.49
C MET A 91 11.88 17.80 2.07
N TYR A 92 13.17 17.66 2.29
CA TYR A 92 14.17 18.63 1.90
C TYR A 92 15.01 18.08 0.75
N TRP A 93 15.10 18.84 -0.35
CA TRP A 93 15.87 18.43 -1.52
C TRP A 93 16.68 19.59 -2.10
N LYS A 94 17.73 19.27 -2.85
CA LYS A 94 18.47 20.22 -3.68
C LYS A 94 19.24 19.52 -4.80
N VAL A 95 19.71 20.30 -5.76
CA VAL A 95 20.74 19.85 -6.71
C VAL A 95 22.09 20.31 -6.16
N ASN A 96 23.01 19.38 -5.90
CA ASN A 96 24.31 19.70 -5.32
C ASN A 96 25.28 20.32 -6.37
N GLY A 97 26.50 20.66 -5.95
CA GLY A 97 27.50 21.26 -6.84
C GLY A 97 27.95 20.37 -8.01
N SER A 98 27.73 19.06 -7.95
CA SER A 98 27.98 18.11 -9.05
C SER A 98 26.78 17.94 -9.99
N GLY A 99 25.64 18.59 -9.72
CA GLY A 99 24.43 18.46 -10.52
C GLY A 99 23.53 17.28 -10.13
N GLU A 100 23.81 16.62 -8.99
CA GLU A 100 23.02 15.48 -8.51
C GLU A 100 21.86 15.94 -7.64
N PHE A 101 20.69 15.34 -7.85
CA PHE A 101 19.53 15.52 -7.00
C PHE A 101 19.71 14.75 -5.68
N VAL A 102 19.62 15.46 -4.56
CA VAL A 102 19.82 14.90 -3.22
C VAL A 102 18.60 15.18 -2.37
N ILE A 103 18.15 14.16 -1.64
CA ILE A 103 17.12 14.25 -0.60
C ILE A 103 17.79 14.10 0.77
N LEU A 104 17.52 15.03 1.68
CA LEU A 104 18.11 15.01 3.03
C LEU A 104 17.52 13.89 3.90
N ASN A 105 16.21 13.73 3.84
CA ASN A 105 15.44 12.98 4.83
C ASN A 105 14.51 11.94 4.17
N PRO A 106 15.05 10.98 3.39
CA PRO A 106 14.24 10.04 2.62
C PRO A 106 13.39 9.07 3.47
N ASN A 107 13.73 8.89 4.75
CA ASN A 107 13.13 7.86 5.60
C ASN A 107 12.42 8.41 6.85
N LEU A 108 13.00 9.43 7.50
CA LEU A 108 12.56 9.93 8.80
C LEU A 108 12.57 11.46 8.80
N LYS A 109 11.71 12.09 9.59
CA LYS A 109 11.68 13.55 9.75
C LYS A 109 13.02 14.07 10.29
N VAL A 110 13.32 15.31 9.93
CA VAL A 110 14.44 16.09 10.49
C VAL A 110 13.89 17.41 11.00
N ALA A 111 14.42 17.91 12.12
CA ALA A 111 13.91 19.13 12.73
C ALA A 111 14.09 20.38 11.84
N ALA A 112 15.20 20.43 11.11
CA ALA A 112 15.52 21.52 10.19
C ALA A 112 16.57 21.04 9.16
N PRO A 113 16.65 21.68 7.98
CA PRO A 113 17.77 21.44 7.08
C PRO A 113 19.08 22.02 7.67
N PRO A 114 20.26 21.55 7.22
CA PRO A 114 21.54 22.06 7.68
C PRO A 114 21.77 23.56 7.44
N ASP A 115 21.17 24.10 6.38
CA ASP A 115 21.32 25.47 5.92
C ASP A 115 20.14 25.84 4.98
N ASP A 116 20.07 27.11 4.58
CA ASP A 116 19.00 27.66 3.72
C ASP A 116 19.13 27.27 2.24
N THR A 117 20.13 26.45 1.85
CA THR A 117 20.30 26.01 0.44
C THR A 117 19.36 24.87 0.05
N TRP A 118 18.61 24.33 1.01
CA TRP A 118 17.68 23.23 0.80
C TRP A 118 16.28 23.73 0.47
N THR A 119 15.67 23.18 -0.56
CA THR A 119 14.26 23.42 -0.87
C THR A 119 13.39 22.52 0.00
N ARG A 120 12.45 23.12 0.74
CA ARG A 120 11.46 22.42 1.55
C ARG A 120 10.18 22.18 0.76
N GLN A 121 9.69 20.95 0.75
CA GLN A 121 8.43 20.54 0.14
C GLN A 121 7.56 19.84 1.19
N SER A 122 6.25 20.15 1.23
CA SER A 122 5.32 19.39 2.06
C SER A 122 5.23 17.94 1.58
N PHE A 123 5.17 16.98 2.50
CA PHE A 123 5.04 15.55 2.19
C PHE A 123 3.84 14.94 2.90
N LEU A 124 4.00 14.28 4.05
CA LEU A 124 2.84 13.73 4.77
C LEU A 124 1.90 14.82 5.28
N LEU A 125 2.42 16.02 5.56
CA LEU A 125 1.56 17.14 5.94
C LEU A 125 0.60 17.57 4.82
N ASP A 126 0.95 17.31 3.56
CA ASP A 126 0.07 17.58 2.41
C ASP A 126 -1.13 16.62 2.32
N MET A 127 -1.17 15.59 3.16
CA MET A 127 -2.31 14.68 3.26
C MET A 127 -3.46 15.24 4.12
N HIS A 128 -3.19 16.24 4.96
CA HIS A 128 -4.20 16.95 5.73
C HIS A 128 -4.89 18.02 4.86
N ASP A 129 -6.18 18.22 5.07
CA ASP A 129 -6.96 19.27 4.43
C ASP A 129 -7.74 20.04 5.50
N ASP A 130 -7.64 21.37 5.53
CA ASP A 130 -8.25 22.18 6.60
C ASP A 130 -9.79 22.18 6.56
N VAL A 131 -10.40 21.81 5.43
CA VAL A 131 -11.86 21.75 5.27
C VAL A 131 -12.36 20.32 5.40
N LEU A 132 -11.66 19.37 4.76
CA LEU A 132 -12.09 17.97 4.65
C LEU A 132 -11.41 17.04 5.64
N THR A 133 -10.51 17.56 6.48
CA THR A 133 -9.58 16.84 7.37
C THR A 133 -8.51 16.05 6.62
N TYR A 134 -8.89 15.34 5.56
CA TYR A 134 -7.99 14.55 4.71
C TYR A 134 -8.14 14.93 3.25
N ARG A 135 -7.08 14.75 2.46
CA ARG A 135 -7.18 14.82 1.01
C ARG A 135 -8.23 13.85 0.48
N GLU A 136 -9.03 14.31 -0.48
CA GLU A 136 -10.15 13.53 -1.02
C GLU A 136 -9.73 12.19 -1.61
N TRP A 137 -8.54 12.10 -2.22
CA TRP A 137 -8.05 10.84 -2.79
C TRP A 137 -7.85 9.75 -1.71
N ILE A 138 -7.63 10.12 -0.45
CA ILE A 138 -7.56 9.17 0.68
C ILE A 138 -8.94 8.56 0.93
N THR A 139 -10.00 9.37 0.86
CA THR A 139 -11.35 8.94 1.25
C THR A 139 -12.21 8.46 0.09
N LYS A 140 -11.95 8.92 -1.15
CA LYS A 140 -12.82 8.67 -2.32
C LYS A 140 -12.28 7.62 -3.27
N ASP A 141 -10.97 7.59 -3.55
CA ASP A 141 -10.43 6.73 -4.61
C ASP A 141 -10.58 5.23 -4.29
N TRP A 142 -10.62 4.90 -3.00
CA TRP A 142 -10.75 3.54 -2.51
C TRP A 142 -12.18 3.13 -2.17
N ALA A 143 -13.07 4.10 -1.94
CA ALA A 143 -14.44 3.83 -1.49
C ALA A 143 -15.25 2.88 -2.41
N PRO A 144 -15.14 2.94 -3.75
CA PRO A 144 -15.81 1.99 -4.63
C PRO A 144 -15.40 0.51 -4.41
N TYR A 145 -14.26 0.27 -3.78
CA TYR A 145 -13.76 -1.07 -3.48
C TYR A 145 -14.03 -1.50 -2.03
N ILE A 146 -14.55 -0.61 -1.20
CA ILE A 146 -14.83 -0.84 0.22
C ILE A 146 -16.34 -0.93 0.41
N ASP A 147 -17.06 0.18 0.25
CA ASP A 147 -18.46 0.32 0.65
C ASP A 147 -19.37 1.01 -0.39
N GLN A 148 -18.81 1.70 -1.38
CA GLN A 148 -19.56 2.47 -2.39
C GLN A 148 -19.60 1.77 -3.77
N GLY A 149 -19.08 0.55 -3.86
CA GLY A 149 -19.17 -0.26 -5.07
C GLY A 149 -20.58 -0.81 -5.31
N PRO A 150 -20.86 -1.35 -6.51
CA PRO A 150 -22.15 -1.98 -6.81
C PRO A 150 -22.50 -3.13 -5.84
N VAL A 151 -21.47 -3.80 -5.32
CA VAL A 151 -21.56 -4.73 -4.20
C VAL A 151 -20.44 -4.37 -3.22
N PRO A 152 -20.75 -3.84 -2.02
CA PRO A 152 -19.76 -3.56 -0.97
C PRO A 152 -18.89 -4.78 -0.67
N GLY A 153 -17.60 -4.55 -0.43
CA GLY A 153 -16.65 -5.63 -0.09
C GLY A 153 -16.16 -6.47 -1.27
N LEU A 154 -16.75 -6.35 -2.47
CA LEU A 154 -16.48 -7.24 -3.58
C LEU A 154 -15.80 -6.52 -4.75
N VAL A 155 -14.63 -7.05 -5.17
CA VAL A 155 -13.93 -6.59 -6.37
C VAL A 155 -13.89 -7.68 -7.43
N ARG A 156 -14.50 -7.38 -8.57
CA ARG A 156 -14.63 -8.30 -9.71
C ARG A 156 -13.40 -8.14 -10.62
N TYR A 157 -12.67 -9.24 -10.85
CA TYR A 157 -11.53 -9.26 -11.78
C TYR A 157 -11.75 -10.16 -13.00
N ILE A 158 -12.74 -11.04 -12.95
CA ILE A 158 -13.16 -11.84 -14.11
C ILE A 158 -14.10 -10.94 -14.93
N PHE A 159 -14.14 -11.11 -16.26
CA PHE A 159 -15.13 -10.48 -17.11
C PHE A 159 -16.42 -11.31 -17.21
N PRO A 160 -17.60 -10.67 -17.25
CA PRO A 160 -18.86 -11.39 -17.43
C PRO A 160 -18.81 -12.22 -18.71
N ILE A 161 -19.50 -13.35 -18.70
CA ILE A 161 -19.69 -14.17 -19.90
C ILE A 161 -20.37 -13.27 -20.95
N PRO A 162 -19.82 -13.16 -22.19
CA PRO A 162 -20.42 -12.34 -23.23
C PRO A 162 -21.89 -12.68 -23.46
N ALA A 163 -22.72 -11.65 -23.68
CA ALA A 163 -24.17 -11.82 -23.83
C ALA A 163 -24.52 -12.85 -24.92
N GLU A 164 -23.79 -12.84 -26.03
CA GLU A 164 -23.95 -13.81 -27.12
C GLU A 164 -23.72 -15.26 -26.65
N ALA A 165 -22.69 -15.51 -25.86
CA ALA A 165 -22.41 -16.85 -25.32
C ALA A 165 -23.50 -17.30 -24.35
N ILE A 166 -24.06 -16.37 -23.54
CA ILE A 166 -25.22 -16.65 -22.68
C ILE A 166 -26.44 -17.01 -23.52
N THR A 167 -26.79 -16.18 -24.50
CA THR A 167 -27.94 -16.42 -25.39
C THR A 167 -27.80 -17.76 -26.12
N ASN A 168 -26.63 -18.05 -26.69
CA ASN A 168 -26.37 -19.29 -27.42
C ASN A 168 -26.35 -20.53 -26.51
N SER A 169 -26.09 -20.36 -25.22
CA SER A 169 -26.11 -21.46 -24.24
C SER A 169 -27.51 -21.95 -23.90
N GLN A 170 -28.57 -21.24 -24.32
CA GLN A 170 -29.97 -21.59 -24.05
C GLN A 170 -30.27 -21.85 -22.55
N GLY A 171 -29.64 -21.06 -21.67
CA GLY A 171 -29.86 -21.12 -20.22
C GLY A 171 -28.82 -21.93 -19.44
N VAL A 172 -27.83 -22.54 -20.10
CA VAL A 172 -26.74 -23.29 -19.43
C VAL A 172 -25.71 -22.35 -18.78
N LEU A 173 -25.37 -21.24 -19.44
CA LEU A 173 -24.45 -20.23 -18.91
C LEU A 173 -25.24 -19.02 -18.42
N GLN A 174 -24.93 -18.56 -17.20
CA GLN A 174 -25.55 -17.39 -16.58
C GLN A 174 -24.47 -16.60 -15.83
N ASN A 175 -24.66 -15.28 -15.71
CA ASN A 175 -23.76 -14.39 -14.96
C ASN A 175 -24.23 -14.20 -13.51
N ASP A 176 -24.99 -15.13 -12.93
CA ASP A 176 -25.62 -14.94 -11.61
C ASP A 176 -24.59 -14.74 -10.48
N GLY A 177 -23.40 -15.34 -10.63
CA GLY A 177 -22.26 -15.14 -9.72
C GLY A 177 -21.56 -13.78 -9.85
N TYR A 178 -21.93 -12.94 -10.84
CA TYR A 178 -21.40 -11.58 -10.98
C TYR A 178 -22.12 -10.56 -10.10
N GLY A 179 -23.40 -10.78 -9.78
CA GLY A 179 -24.22 -9.85 -8.98
C GLY A 179 -24.42 -8.47 -9.64
N PHE A 180 -24.96 -8.45 -10.87
CA PHE A 180 -25.49 -7.23 -11.51
C PHE A 180 -26.93 -6.94 -11.09
#